data_AF-A0A508WUR2-F1
#
_entry.id   AF-A0A508WUR2-F1
#
_cell.length_a   1.000
_cell.length_b   1.000
_cell.length_c   1.000
_cell.angle_alpha   90.00
_cell.angle_beta   90.00
_cell.angle_gamma   90.00
#
_symmetry.space_group_name_H-M   'P 1'
#
loop_
_entity.id
_entity.type
_entity.pdbx_description
1 polymer ?
#
loop_
_entity_poly.entity_id
_entity_poly.type
_entity_poly.pdbx_seq_one_letter_code
_entity_poly.pdbx_strand_id
1 'polypeptide(L)'
;MVIENSNVEYPRVTEILKISDTEIGAGTYDIEVKIQWFENTEPELVSYRSSLNDPHGVNPQIRKWLSENPDAPVHVYVPPQPPTSEEIRANMPALAARQMRLGLVGAGVSPNEVTAALEGLPDGLEKEAAMIEWEYATSYHRTHPLVATVGAALDLTDEQIDAMWTAALEL
;
A
#
# COMPACT_ATOMS: atom_id res chain seq x y z
N MET A 1 5.62 -24.58 -17.67
CA MET A 1 5.62 -25.87 -18.40
C MET A 1 4.21 -26.09 -18.95
N VAL A 2 4.08 -26.36 -20.25
CA VAL A 2 2.77 -26.46 -20.95
C VAL A 2 2.08 -27.78 -20.57
N ILE A 3 0.80 -27.71 -20.20
CA ILE A 3 -0.03 -28.88 -19.87
C ILE A 3 -0.79 -29.31 -21.13
N GLU A 4 -0.48 -30.50 -21.66
CA GLU A 4 -1.23 -31.08 -22.79
C GLU A 4 -2.56 -31.67 -22.29
N ASN A 5 -3.60 -30.83 -22.24
CA ASN A 5 -4.96 -31.26 -21.89
C ASN A 5 -5.73 -31.69 -23.16
N SER A 6 -5.94 -33.00 -23.32
CA SER A 6 -6.70 -33.61 -24.41
C SER A 6 -8.23 -33.50 -24.27
N ASN A 7 -8.74 -32.75 -23.28
CA ASN A 7 -10.17 -32.56 -23.03
C ASN A 7 -10.65 -31.15 -23.48
N VAL A 8 -11.82 -31.10 -24.11
CA VAL A 8 -12.51 -29.90 -24.63
C VAL A 8 -13.27 -29.15 -23.51
N GLU A 9 -12.86 -29.31 -22.26
CA GLU A 9 -13.56 -28.78 -21.09
C GLU A 9 -12.91 -27.47 -20.62
N TYR A 10 -13.71 -26.42 -20.44
CA TYR A 10 -13.27 -25.10 -20.02
C TYR A 10 -13.95 -24.71 -18.69
N PRO A 11 -13.28 -23.96 -17.79
CA PRO A 11 -11.93 -23.41 -17.92
C PRO A 11 -10.84 -24.48 -17.80
N ARG A 12 -9.73 -24.31 -18.53
CA ARG A 12 -8.59 -25.22 -18.46
C ARG A 12 -7.30 -24.51 -18.10
N VAL A 13 -6.51 -25.16 -17.26
CA VAL A 13 -5.13 -24.77 -16.97
C VAL A 13 -4.27 -25.13 -18.19
N THR A 14 -3.62 -24.14 -18.79
CA THR A 14 -2.72 -24.38 -19.92
C THR A 14 -1.25 -24.39 -19.50
N GLU A 15 -0.91 -23.64 -18.45
CA GLU A 15 0.47 -23.51 -17.97
C GLU A 15 0.50 -23.10 -16.51
N ILE A 16 1.35 -23.74 -15.70
CA ILE A 16 1.73 -23.27 -14.36
C ILE A 16 3.09 -22.59 -14.48
N LEU A 17 3.18 -21.34 -14.03
CA LEU A 17 4.39 -20.52 -14.10
C LEU A 17 5.14 -20.45 -12.78
N LYS A 18 4.41 -20.31 -11.67
CA LYS A 18 5.00 -20.18 -10.34
C LYS A 18 4.10 -20.77 -9.27
N ILE A 19 4.71 -21.43 -8.29
CA ILE A 19 4.04 -21.97 -7.10
C ILE A 19 4.65 -21.24 -5.91
N SER A 20 3.84 -20.60 -5.09
CA SER A 20 4.30 -19.96 -3.86
C SER A 20 3.57 -20.55 -2.67
N ASP A 21 4.28 -20.84 -1.60
CA ASP A 21 3.67 -21.08 -0.30
C ASP A 21 2.84 -19.86 0.13
N THR A 22 1.90 -20.11 1.02
CA THR A 22 1.05 -19.08 1.63
C THR A 22 1.31 -19.00 3.13
N GLU A 23 0.91 -17.89 3.75
CA GLU A 23 0.89 -17.76 5.22
C GLU A 23 0.10 -18.87 5.92
N ILE A 24 -0.91 -19.42 5.23
CA ILE A 24 -1.78 -20.50 5.72
C ILE A 24 -1.00 -21.82 5.81
N GLY A 25 -0.06 -22.04 4.88
CA GLY A 25 0.63 -23.31 4.72
C GLY A 25 -0.32 -24.47 4.44
N ALA A 26 -0.03 -25.64 5.01
CA ALA A 26 -0.87 -26.85 4.92
C ALA A 26 -1.20 -27.31 3.49
N GLY A 27 -0.27 -27.10 2.55
CA GLY A 27 -0.46 -27.44 1.13
C GLY A 27 -1.38 -26.47 0.38
N THR A 28 -1.61 -25.28 0.92
CA THR A 28 -2.25 -24.14 0.26
C THR A 28 -1.19 -23.29 -0.43
N TYR A 29 -1.36 -23.10 -1.74
CA TYR A 29 -0.38 -22.42 -2.59
C TYR A 29 -1.05 -21.29 -3.37
N ASP A 30 -0.34 -20.18 -3.54
CA ASP A 30 -0.67 -19.17 -4.54
C ASP A 30 0.06 -19.51 -5.84
N ILE A 31 -0.69 -19.72 -6.91
CA ILE A 31 -0.20 -20.20 -8.20
C ILE A 31 -0.35 -19.09 -9.24
N GLU A 32 0.75 -18.69 -9.88
CA GLU A 32 0.68 -17.95 -11.14
C GLU A 32 0.43 -18.96 -12.27
N VAL A 33 -0.74 -18.88 -12.88
CA VAL A 33 -1.25 -19.89 -13.81
C VAL A 33 -1.89 -19.22 -15.02
N LYS A 34 -1.71 -19.80 -16.21
CA LYS A 34 -2.50 -19.44 -17.39
C LYS A 34 -3.74 -20.31 -17.48
N ILE A 35 -4.89 -19.66 -17.55
CA ILE A 35 -6.20 -20.30 -17.66
C ILE A 35 -6.85 -19.86 -18.96
N GLN A 36 -7.28 -20.82 -19.77
CA GLN A 36 -8.14 -20.55 -20.92
C GLN A 36 -9.60 -20.76 -20.50
N TRP A 37 -10.40 -19.70 -20.56
CA TRP A 37 -11.78 -19.70 -20.07
C TRP A 37 -12.80 -20.23 -21.07
N PHE A 38 -12.56 -20.06 -22.37
CA PHE A 38 -13.47 -20.49 -23.43
C PHE A 38 -12.72 -21.01 -24.65
N GLU A 39 -13.42 -21.77 -25.50
CA GLU A 39 -12.89 -22.23 -26.77
C GLU A 39 -12.43 -21.07 -27.67
N ASN A 40 -11.28 -21.24 -28.33
CA ASN A 40 -10.67 -20.25 -29.22
C ASN A 40 -10.33 -18.89 -28.56
N THR A 41 -10.23 -18.82 -27.23
CA THR A 41 -9.73 -17.62 -26.52
C THR A 41 -8.27 -17.77 -26.11
N GLU A 42 -7.54 -16.66 -25.94
CA GLU A 42 -6.18 -16.72 -25.40
C GLU A 42 -6.21 -17.04 -23.89
N PRO A 43 -5.25 -17.83 -23.37
CA PRO A 43 -5.13 -18.06 -21.93
C PRO A 43 -4.73 -16.78 -21.20
N GLU A 44 -5.43 -16.48 -20.10
CA GLU A 44 -5.16 -15.34 -19.24
C GLU A 44 -4.22 -15.73 -18.10
N LEU A 45 -3.27 -14.87 -17.76
CA LEU A 45 -2.44 -15.03 -16.57
C LEU A 45 -3.23 -14.62 -15.34
N VAL A 46 -3.41 -15.56 -14.41
CA VAL A 46 -4.19 -15.40 -13.19
C VAL A 46 -3.36 -15.79 -11.98
N SER A 47 -3.50 -15.03 -10.90
CA SER A 47 -3.06 -15.47 -9.56
C SER A 47 -4.19 -16.27 -8.92
N TYR A 48 -3.97 -17.56 -8.70
CA TYR A 48 -4.97 -18.51 -8.23
C TYR A 48 -4.54 -19.16 -6.91
N ARG A 49 -5.39 -19.10 -5.89
CA ARG A 49 -5.15 -19.78 -4.61
C ARG A 49 -5.64 -21.22 -4.66
N SER A 50 -4.71 -22.17 -4.68
CA SER A 50 -4.99 -23.61 -4.65
C SER A 50 -4.96 -24.14 -3.23
N SER A 51 -6.00 -24.86 -2.81
CA SER A 51 -6.03 -25.56 -1.53
C SER A 51 -6.21 -27.07 -1.72
N LEU A 52 -5.82 -27.87 -0.72
CA LEU A 52 -5.80 -29.33 -0.81
C LEU A 52 -7.18 -29.94 -1.10
N ASN A 53 -8.24 -29.37 -0.53
CA ASN A 53 -9.58 -29.96 -0.50
C ASN A 53 -10.62 -29.16 -1.29
N ASP A 54 -10.21 -28.22 -2.14
CA ASP A 54 -11.15 -27.44 -2.96
C ASP A 54 -11.50 -28.18 -4.26
N PRO A 55 -12.75 -28.65 -4.45
CA PRO A 55 -13.14 -29.36 -5.67
C PRO A 55 -13.57 -28.42 -6.81
N HIS A 56 -13.53 -27.10 -6.63
CA HIS A 56 -14.13 -26.14 -7.54
C HIS A 56 -13.14 -25.54 -8.55
N GLY A 57 -13.71 -25.04 -9.65
CA GLY A 57 -12.97 -24.32 -10.69
C GLY A 57 -11.82 -25.14 -11.27
N VAL A 58 -10.67 -24.49 -11.43
CA VAL A 58 -9.46 -25.14 -11.96
C VAL A 58 -8.62 -25.83 -10.89
N ASN A 59 -8.99 -25.77 -9.60
CA ASN A 59 -8.20 -26.37 -8.52
C ASN A 59 -7.92 -27.85 -8.75
N PRO A 60 -8.89 -28.71 -9.15
CA PRO A 60 -8.60 -30.12 -9.42
C PRO A 60 -7.52 -30.34 -10.50
N GLN A 61 -7.47 -29.50 -11.53
CA GLN A 61 -6.44 -29.56 -12.57
C GLN A 61 -5.06 -29.18 -12.03
N ILE A 62 -5.01 -28.12 -11.21
CA ILE A 62 -3.78 -27.69 -10.51
C ILE A 62 -3.29 -28.77 -9.54
N ARG A 63 -4.18 -29.35 -8.72
CA ARG A 63 -3.84 -30.41 -7.77
C ARG A 63 -3.34 -31.66 -8.46
N LYS A 64 -3.96 -32.06 -9.57
CA LYS A 64 -3.48 -33.16 -10.40
C LYS A 64 -2.07 -32.87 -10.90
N TRP A 65 -1.85 -31.70 -11.50
CA TRP A 65 -0.51 -31.33 -11.99
C TRP A 65 0.54 -31.32 -10.88
N LEU A 66 0.23 -30.77 -9.70
CA LEU A 66 1.14 -30.78 -8.54
C LEU A 66 1.51 -32.21 -8.11
N SER A 67 0.55 -33.14 -8.15
CA SER A 67 0.82 -34.55 -7.82
C SER A 67 1.71 -35.27 -8.85
N GLU A 68 1.62 -34.85 -10.11
CA GLU A 68 2.44 -35.37 -11.21
C GLU A 68 3.83 -34.72 -11.28
N ASN A 69 4.02 -33.58 -10.61
CA ASN A 69 5.25 -32.78 -10.61
C ASN A 69 5.74 -32.50 -9.18
N PRO A 70 6.11 -33.52 -8.39
CA PRO A 70 6.50 -33.36 -6.98
C PRO A 70 7.78 -32.54 -6.79
N ASP A 71 8.64 -32.48 -7.81
CA ASP A 71 9.91 -31.73 -7.77
C ASP A 71 9.78 -30.27 -8.24
N ALA A 72 8.56 -29.81 -8.57
CA ALA A 72 8.35 -28.44 -9.00
C ALA A 72 8.76 -27.46 -7.88
N PRO A 73 9.53 -26.40 -8.18
CA PRO A 73 10.03 -25.48 -7.15
C PRO A 73 8.87 -24.71 -6.53
N VAL A 74 8.72 -24.86 -5.21
CA VAL A 74 7.80 -24.05 -4.40
C VAL A 74 8.58 -22.87 -3.82
N HIS A 75 8.16 -21.67 -4.18
CA HIS A 75 8.72 -20.44 -3.62
C HIS A 75 8.21 -20.25 -2.20
N VAL A 76 9.12 -20.08 -1.25
CA VAL A 76 8.78 -19.85 0.15
C VAL A 76 7.94 -18.59 0.28
N TYR A 77 6.90 -18.65 1.11
CA TYR A 77 6.11 -17.49 1.47
C TYR A 77 6.99 -16.43 2.14
N VAL A 78 6.98 -15.21 1.58
CA VAL A 78 7.59 -14.04 2.19
C VAL A 78 6.43 -13.12 2.60
N PRO A 79 6.24 -12.86 3.90
CA PRO A 79 5.24 -11.90 4.35
C PRO A 79 5.43 -10.55 3.67
N PRO A 80 4.34 -9.86 3.26
CA PRO A 80 4.47 -8.50 2.78
C PRO A 80 5.15 -7.65 3.86
N GLN A 81 6.05 -6.77 3.44
CA GLN A 81 6.67 -5.83 4.38
C GLN A 81 5.58 -4.91 4.94
N PRO A 82 5.59 -4.61 6.26
CA PRO A 82 4.69 -3.60 6.80
C PRO A 82 4.98 -2.25 6.12
N PRO A 83 3.97 -1.37 5.97
CA PRO A 83 4.18 -0.06 5.38
C PRO A 83 5.20 0.72 6.20
N THR A 84 6.08 1.43 5.50
CA THR A 84 7.04 2.36 6.10
C THR A 84 6.33 3.55 6.73
N SER A 85 6.99 4.24 7.67
CA SER A 85 6.42 5.46 8.28
C SER A 85 6.10 6.54 7.23
N GLU A 86 6.88 6.61 6.16
CA GLU A 86 6.64 7.53 5.05
C GLU A 86 5.38 7.17 4.27
N GLU A 87 5.18 5.88 3.96
CA GLU A 87 3.94 5.40 3.32
C GLU A 87 2.72 5.63 4.21
N ILE A 88 2.85 5.44 5.52
CA ILE A 88 1.77 5.73 6.48
C ILE A 88 1.41 7.22 6.41
N ARG A 89 2.40 8.12 6.47
CA ARG A 89 2.18 9.58 6.40
C ARG A 89 1.61 10.02 5.05
N ALA A 90 2.06 9.43 3.95
CA ALA A 90 1.52 9.73 2.62
C ALA A 90 0.04 9.35 2.47
N ASN A 91 -0.41 8.32 3.21
CA ASN A 91 -1.80 7.87 3.22
C ASN A 91 -2.66 8.53 4.31
N MET A 92 -2.10 9.41 5.15
CA MET A 92 -2.90 10.14 6.14
C MET A 92 -3.89 11.07 5.43
N PRO A 93 -5.15 11.14 5.88
CA PRO A 93 -6.10 12.08 5.32
C PRO A 93 -5.61 13.52 5.48
N ALA A 94 -5.95 14.37 4.50
CA ALA A 94 -5.62 15.78 4.57
C ALA A 94 -6.43 16.48 5.66
N LEU A 95 -5.80 17.40 6.39
CA LEU A 95 -6.48 18.28 7.33
C LEU A 95 -7.00 19.51 6.59
N ALA A 96 -8.24 19.93 6.87
CA ALA A 96 -8.67 21.27 6.52
C ALA A 96 -7.85 22.32 7.29
N ALA A 97 -7.73 23.54 6.76
CA ALA A 97 -6.95 24.58 7.42
C ALA A 97 -7.37 24.87 8.87
N ARG A 98 -8.68 24.79 9.15
CA ARG A 98 -9.22 24.90 10.52
C ARG A 98 -8.73 23.77 11.41
N GLN A 99 -8.75 22.53 10.94
CA GLN A 99 -8.31 21.36 11.69
C GLN A 99 -6.83 21.44 12.02
N MET A 100 -6.00 21.79 11.03
CA MET A 100 -4.56 21.99 11.23
C MET A 100 -4.29 23.04 12.32
N ARG A 101 -4.95 24.21 12.24
CA ARG A 101 -4.76 25.30 13.21
C ARG A 101 -5.23 24.92 14.61
N LEU A 102 -6.36 24.23 14.74
CA LEU A 102 -6.85 23.77 16.05
C LEU A 102 -5.99 22.64 16.62
N GLY A 103 -5.50 21.73 15.77
CA GLY A 103 -4.58 20.66 16.15
C GLY A 103 -3.28 21.21 16.73
N LEU A 104 -2.68 22.20 16.06
CA LEU A 104 -1.49 22.90 16.57
C LEU A 104 -1.74 23.50 17.96
N VAL A 105 -2.84 24.24 18.13
CA VAL A 105 -3.21 24.82 19.44
C VAL A 105 -3.39 23.74 20.50
N GLY A 106 -4.04 22.62 20.15
CA GLY A 106 -4.19 21.46 21.03
C GLY A 106 -2.85 20.81 21.41
N ALA A 107 -1.86 20.86 20.53
CA ALA A 107 -0.49 20.41 20.77
C ALA A 107 0.37 21.46 21.51
N GLY A 108 -0.21 22.61 21.90
CA GLY A 108 0.50 23.68 22.60
C GLY A 108 1.30 24.61 21.68
N VAL A 109 1.12 24.53 20.36
CA VAL A 109 1.76 25.40 19.37
C VAL A 109 0.74 26.43 18.87
N SER A 110 0.98 27.70 19.16
CA SER A 110 0.12 28.78 18.68
C SER A 110 0.38 29.08 17.20
N PRO A 111 -0.63 29.56 16.44
CA PRO A 111 -0.43 30.02 15.08
C PRO A 111 0.62 31.13 14.95
N ASN A 112 0.80 31.94 15.99
CA ASN A 112 1.82 32.99 16.03
C ASN A 112 3.24 32.42 16.10
N GLU A 113 3.45 31.31 16.81
CA GLU A 113 4.74 30.62 16.82
C GLU A 113 5.08 30.03 15.46
N VAL A 114 4.09 29.50 14.73
CA VAL A 114 4.28 29.05 13.35
C VAL A 114 4.65 30.22 12.45
N THR A 115 3.94 31.34 12.51
CA THR A 115 4.28 32.53 11.73
C THR A 115 5.68 33.05 12.05
N ALA A 116 6.05 33.14 13.33
CA ALA A 116 7.39 33.57 13.74
C ALA A 116 8.50 32.62 13.24
N ALA A 117 8.23 31.31 13.25
CA ALA A 117 9.15 30.30 12.70
C ALA A 117 9.35 30.48 11.18
N LEU A 118 8.27 30.73 10.43
CA LEU A 118 8.34 30.98 8.99
C LEU A 118 9.00 32.32 8.65
N GLU A 119 8.75 33.36 9.43
CA GLU A 119 9.41 34.67 9.30
C GLU A 119 10.93 34.59 9.56
N GLY A 120 11.36 33.62 10.39
CA GLY A 120 12.77 33.34 10.68
C GLY A 120 13.54 32.64 9.55
N LEU A 121 12.85 32.17 8.50
CA LEU A 121 13.50 31.55 7.34
C LEU A 121 14.35 32.57 6.56
N PRO A 122 15.40 32.12 5.84
CA PRO A 122 16.16 32.97 4.93
C PRO A 122 15.26 33.61 3.88
N ASP A 123 15.54 34.87 3.52
CA ASP A 123 14.77 35.56 2.50
C ASP A 123 14.93 34.89 1.13
N GLY A 124 13.81 34.72 0.43
CA GLY A 124 13.77 34.06 -0.86
C GLY A 124 12.41 33.41 -1.12
N LEU A 125 12.32 32.76 -2.28
CA LEU A 125 11.08 32.17 -2.79
C LEU A 125 10.48 31.12 -1.84
N GLU A 126 11.32 30.35 -1.15
CA GLU A 126 10.86 29.29 -0.24
C GLU A 126 10.11 29.85 0.97
N LYS A 127 10.60 30.95 1.54
CA LYS A 127 9.94 31.66 2.65
C LYS A 127 8.62 32.26 2.21
N GLU A 128 8.59 32.94 1.06
CA GLU A 128 7.37 33.51 0.50
C GLU A 128 6.31 32.44 0.24
N ALA A 129 6.70 31.32 -0.38
CA ALA A 129 5.82 30.19 -0.62
C ALA A 129 5.30 29.58 0.69
N ALA A 130 6.17 29.34 1.67
CA ALA A 130 5.77 28.78 2.96
C ALA A 130 4.77 29.68 3.71
N MET A 131 4.98 31.00 3.68
CA MET A 131 4.06 31.98 4.26
C MET A 131 2.71 31.98 3.53
N ILE A 132 2.70 31.93 2.20
CA ILE A 132 1.47 31.88 1.39
C ILE A 132 0.69 30.59 1.69
N GLU A 133 1.36 29.43 1.74
CA GLU A 133 0.74 28.15 2.06
C GLU A 133 0.18 28.15 3.50
N TRP A 134 0.89 28.73 4.45
CA TRP A 134 0.41 28.85 5.83
C TRP A 134 -0.83 29.75 5.97
N GLU A 135 -0.87 30.84 5.20
CA GLU A 135 -1.95 31.82 5.27
C GLU A 135 -3.20 31.36 4.49
N TYR A 136 -3.01 30.86 3.27
CA TYR A 136 -4.08 30.69 2.28
C TYR A 136 -4.42 29.25 1.90
N ALA A 137 -3.60 28.24 2.26
CA ALA A 137 -3.97 26.87 1.94
C ALA A 137 -5.28 26.48 2.63
N THR A 138 -6.12 25.75 1.91
CA THR A 138 -7.43 25.28 2.40
C THR A 138 -7.34 23.89 3.03
N SER A 139 -6.30 23.14 2.68
CA SER A 139 -6.02 21.80 3.19
C SER A 139 -4.52 21.51 3.22
N TYR A 140 -4.10 20.67 4.16
CA TYR A 140 -2.71 20.26 4.34
C TYR A 140 -2.59 18.74 4.29
N HIS A 141 -1.59 18.26 3.58
CA HIS A 141 -1.16 16.85 3.62
C HIS A 141 0.00 16.70 4.60
N ARG A 142 0.07 15.56 5.30
CA ARG A 142 1.13 15.30 6.28
C ARG A 142 2.54 15.36 5.67
N THR A 143 2.65 15.00 4.39
CA THR A 143 3.89 15.01 3.60
C THR A 143 4.17 16.33 2.88
N HIS A 144 3.34 17.37 3.11
CA HIS A 144 3.56 18.67 2.48
C HIS A 144 4.84 19.34 3.03
N PRO A 145 5.70 19.97 2.19
CA PRO A 145 6.96 20.58 2.62
C PRO A 145 6.82 21.57 3.79
N LEU A 146 5.74 22.37 3.80
CA LEU A 146 5.46 23.30 4.90
C LEU A 146 5.45 22.61 6.28
N VAL A 147 4.88 21.40 6.37
CA VAL A 147 4.75 20.67 7.64
C VAL A 147 6.13 20.28 8.17
N ALA A 148 7.01 19.82 7.29
CA ALA A 148 8.39 19.50 7.65
C ALA A 148 9.18 20.76 8.05
N THR A 149 9.02 21.87 7.32
CA THR A 149 9.67 23.15 7.63
C THR A 149 9.25 23.67 9.00
N VAL A 150 7.94 23.69 9.30
CA VAL A 150 7.42 24.13 10.60
C VAL A 150 7.84 23.17 11.71
N GLY A 151 7.79 21.86 11.45
CA GLY A 151 8.24 20.84 12.40
C GLY A 151 9.69 21.04 12.82
N ALA A 152 10.59 21.19 11.85
CA ALA A 152 12.01 21.43 12.11
C ALA A 152 12.26 22.76 12.85
N ALA A 153 11.57 23.83 12.46
CA ALA A 153 11.75 25.16 13.08
C ALA A 153 11.25 25.22 14.54
N LEU A 154 10.29 24.35 14.91
CA LEU A 154 9.72 24.27 16.25
C LEU A 154 10.22 23.07 17.06
N ASP A 155 11.24 22.36 16.58
CA ASP A 155 11.82 21.16 17.21
C ASP A 155 10.77 20.06 17.49
N LEU A 156 9.81 19.90 16.58
CA LEU A 156 8.79 18.86 16.65
C LEU A 156 9.30 17.60 15.95
N THR A 157 9.26 16.49 16.68
CA THR A 157 9.50 15.16 16.11
C THR A 157 8.36 14.76 15.17
N ASP A 158 8.67 13.89 14.22
CA ASP A 158 7.66 13.37 13.33
C ASP A 158 6.51 12.67 14.08
N GLU A 159 6.81 11.97 15.17
CA GLU A 159 5.82 11.29 16.01
C GLU A 159 4.89 12.28 16.71
N GLN A 160 5.40 13.44 17.15
CA GLN A 160 4.57 14.51 17.70
C GLN A 160 3.65 15.12 16.65
N ILE A 161 4.16 15.32 15.44
CA ILE A 161 3.35 15.81 14.32
C ILE A 161 2.28 14.78 13.95
N ASP A 162 2.63 13.49 13.86
CA ASP A 162 1.71 12.39 13.55
C ASP A 162 0.59 12.25 14.60
N ALA A 163 0.94 12.41 15.88
CA ALA A 163 -0.03 12.42 16.97
C ALA A 163 -0.98 13.63 16.91
N MET A 164 -0.44 14.83 16.66
CA MET A 164 -1.25 16.03 16.45
C MET A 164 -2.17 15.88 15.24
N TRP A 165 -1.65 15.34 14.14
CA TRP A 165 -2.39 15.12 12.89
C TRP A 165 -3.62 14.24 13.11
N THR A 166 -3.41 13.12 13.81
CA THR A 166 -4.47 12.16 14.12
C THR A 166 -5.54 12.78 15.03
N ALA A 167 -5.12 13.55 16.05
CA ALA A 167 -6.06 14.25 16.91
C ALA A 167 -6.85 15.34 16.17
N ALA A 168 -6.23 16.02 15.20
CA ALA A 168 -6.83 17.10 14.44
C ALA A 168 -7.89 16.64 13.42
N LEU A 169 -7.82 15.38 12.96
CA LEU A 169 -8.81 14.81 12.03
C LEU A 169 -10.24 14.79 12.60
N GLU A 170 -10.36 14.74 13.92
CA GLU A 170 -11.63 14.65 14.66
C GLU A 170 -12.24 16.04 14.99
N LEU A 171 -11.62 17.15 14.57
CA LEU A 171 -12.02 18.54 14.91
C LEU A 171 -12.84 19.23 13.81
#